data_AF-A0A974UCG7-F1
#
_entry.id   AF-A0A974UCG7-F1
#
_cell.length_a   1.000
_cell.length_b   1.000
_cell.length_c   1.000
_cell.angle_alpha   90.00
_cell.angle_beta   90.00
_cell.angle_gamma   90.00
#
_symmetry.space_group_name_H-M   'P 1'
#
loop_
_entity.id
_entity.type
_entity.pdbx_description
1 polymer ?
#
loop_
_entity_poly.entity_id
_entity_poly.type
_entity_poly.pdbx_seq_one_letter_code
_entity_poly.pdbx_strand_id
1 'polypeptide(L)'
;MFKKNQIEELVELLQKRDVKLYHSAQYKDFKSYLHIGGIPSRALLEKEKQNMTKFVTDQNDKDNGVWDKVFLNLEDFGKIFAKGHAGVPTVYGPITFIFSPAVLKKAEDVAICLRSAGCMGFDRRVESLNQMKEVDSLFSREFQDDYHFQYLNPILKTKVELKATFNLPSASSPELSLTFSGQYADFDESLIGVLVDPYQINESKLVDLVREDLYRANIQIESKQRWWGDRWYMMPEIVEIIQNEVPTLDELMNKENLSARFTSWINRLKDNELDYQWQNYATYLREGTIIPIVS
;
A
#
# COMPACT_ATOMS: atom_id res chain seq x y z
N MET A 1 -6.52 14.34 14.28
CA MET A 1 -5.74 13.25 14.89
C MET A 1 -6.51 12.69 16.06
N PHE A 2 -6.70 11.38 16.07
CA PHE A 2 -7.50 10.66 17.05
C PHE A 2 -6.60 10.06 18.13
N LYS A 3 -7.04 10.13 19.38
CA LYS A 3 -6.34 9.58 20.56
C LYS A 3 -7.31 8.92 21.53
N LYS A 4 -6.85 7.91 22.27
CA LYS A 4 -7.61 7.25 23.35
C LYS A 4 -9.01 6.82 22.88
N ASN A 5 -10.08 7.22 23.57
CA ASN A 5 -11.47 6.87 23.24
C ASN A 5 -11.87 7.22 21.79
N GLN A 6 -11.27 8.24 21.17
CA GLN A 6 -11.56 8.54 19.76
C GLN A 6 -11.04 7.47 18.79
N ILE A 7 -10.00 6.74 19.18
CA ILE A 7 -9.52 5.57 18.42
C ILE A 7 -10.54 4.44 18.54
N GLU A 8 -11.18 4.26 19.70
CA GLU A 8 -12.23 3.25 19.86
C GLU A 8 -13.43 3.56 18.96
N GLU A 9 -13.91 4.81 18.95
CA GLU A 9 -14.97 5.28 18.05
C GLU A 9 -14.59 5.09 16.57
N LEU A 10 -13.35 5.40 16.21
CA LEU A 10 -12.83 5.20 14.86
C LEU A 10 -12.86 3.72 14.47
N VAL A 11 -12.41 2.84 15.35
CA VAL A 11 -12.41 1.40 15.11
C VAL A 11 -13.82 0.87 14.93
N GLU A 12 -14.75 1.28 15.79
CA GLU A 12 -16.17 0.91 15.66
C GLU A 12 -16.77 1.36 14.33
N LEU A 13 -16.50 2.61 13.92
CA LEU A 13 -16.96 3.13 12.63
C LEU A 13 -16.44 2.30 11.46
N LEU A 14 -15.13 2.04 11.44
CA LEU A 14 -14.49 1.27 10.37
C LEU A 14 -14.97 -0.19 10.35
N GLN A 15 -15.17 -0.81 11.51
CA GLN A 15 -15.71 -2.17 11.61
C GLN A 15 -17.16 -2.25 11.13
N LYS A 16 -18.02 -1.29 11.51
CA LYS A 16 -19.41 -1.20 11.02
C LYS A 16 -19.50 -1.04 9.49
N ARG A 17 -18.45 -0.49 8.88
CA ARG A 17 -18.31 -0.32 7.42
C ARG A 17 -17.58 -1.48 6.73
N ASP A 18 -17.25 -2.55 7.44
CA ASP A 18 -16.44 -3.67 6.92
C ASP A 18 -15.13 -3.21 6.25
N VAL A 19 -14.51 -2.16 6.81
CA VAL A 19 -13.26 -1.62 6.30
C VAL A 19 -12.10 -2.50 6.72
N LYS A 20 -11.18 -2.72 5.79
CA LYS A 20 -9.88 -3.36 6.03
C LYS A 20 -8.78 -2.33 5.83
N LEU A 21 -7.68 -2.53 6.53
CA LEU A 21 -6.49 -1.69 6.44
C LEU A 21 -5.40 -2.43 5.69
N TYR A 22 -4.69 -1.73 4.81
CA TYR A 22 -3.72 -2.34 3.90
C TYR A 22 -2.34 -1.72 4.04
N HIS A 23 -1.31 -2.57 3.96
CA HIS A 23 0.08 -2.13 3.85
C HIS A 23 0.79 -2.95 2.77
N SER A 24 1.28 -2.28 1.74
CA SER A 24 2.10 -2.92 0.70
C SER A 24 3.58 -2.82 1.04
N ALA A 25 4.32 -3.88 0.75
CA ALA A 25 5.75 -3.99 0.97
C ALA A 25 6.43 -4.70 -0.20
N GLN A 26 7.70 -4.36 -0.43
CA GLN A 26 8.59 -5.15 -1.27
C GLN A 26 9.04 -6.41 -0.52
N TYR A 27 9.52 -7.44 -1.22
CA TYR A 27 9.95 -8.69 -0.57
C TYR A 27 11.11 -8.49 0.42
N LYS A 28 12.01 -7.56 0.14
CA LYS A 28 13.09 -7.16 1.05
C LYS A 28 12.55 -6.59 2.36
N ASP A 29 11.58 -5.69 2.28
CA ASP A 29 10.94 -5.08 3.45
C ASP A 29 10.13 -6.15 4.21
N PHE A 30 9.36 -6.98 3.50
CA PHE A 30 8.61 -8.10 4.05
C PHE A 30 9.49 -9.01 4.93
N LYS A 31 10.67 -9.42 4.47
CA LYS A 31 11.60 -10.24 5.28
C LYS A 31 12.02 -9.54 6.58
N SER A 32 12.29 -8.24 6.53
CA SER A 32 12.60 -7.43 7.71
C SER A 32 11.40 -7.31 8.66
N TYR A 33 10.17 -7.27 8.13
CA TYR A 33 8.96 -7.18 8.93
C TYR A 33 8.70 -8.49 9.69
N LEU A 34 8.95 -9.64 9.05
CA LEU A 34 8.91 -10.95 9.72
C LEU A 34 9.94 -11.04 10.86
N HIS A 35 11.14 -10.49 10.66
CA HIS A 35 12.16 -10.45 11.71
C HIS A 35 11.75 -9.59 12.91
N ILE A 36 11.08 -8.46 12.66
CA ILE A 36 10.58 -7.56 13.71
C ILE A 36 9.32 -8.13 14.39
N GLY A 37 8.52 -8.90 13.67
CA GLY A 37 7.23 -9.43 14.15
C GLY A 37 6.04 -8.50 13.88
N GLY A 38 6.16 -7.57 12.94
CA GLY A 38 5.10 -6.63 12.58
C GLY A 38 5.51 -5.65 11.48
N ILE A 39 4.65 -4.69 11.14
CA ILE A 39 4.97 -3.60 10.21
C ILE A 39 5.67 -2.47 10.97
N PRO A 40 6.97 -2.25 10.77
CA PRO A 40 7.73 -1.21 11.45
C PRO A 40 7.59 0.15 10.79
N SER A 41 7.90 1.19 11.57
CA SER A 41 8.28 2.49 11.03
C SER A 41 9.62 2.39 10.30
N ARG A 42 9.88 3.36 9.43
CA ARG A 42 11.18 3.46 8.75
C ARG A 42 12.31 3.79 9.72
N ALA A 43 12.03 4.59 10.75
CA ALA A 43 12.98 4.87 11.83
C ALA A 43 13.40 3.60 12.58
N LEU A 44 12.47 2.67 12.83
CA LEU A 44 12.78 1.41 13.49
C LEU A 44 13.66 0.51 12.61
N LEU A 45 13.34 0.40 11.31
CA LEU A 45 14.18 -0.35 10.35
C LEU A 45 15.60 0.21 10.32
N GLU A 46 15.76 1.53 10.27
CA GLU A 46 17.07 2.21 10.29
C GLU A 46 17.83 1.94 11.61
N LYS A 47 17.14 2.06 12.74
CA LYS A 47 17.70 1.82 14.09
C LYS A 47 18.19 0.38 14.25
N GLU A 48 17.39 -0.59 13.82
CA GLU A 48 17.69 -2.03 13.92
C GLU A 48 18.55 -2.54 12.76
N LYS A 49 19.05 -1.63 11.90
CA LYS A 49 19.90 -1.93 10.73
C LYS A 49 19.31 -2.99 9.80
N GLN A 50 17.99 -2.99 9.68
CA GLN A 50 17.27 -3.91 8.84
C GLN A 50 17.40 -3.51 7.37
N ASN A 51 17.28 -4.51 6.50
CA ASN A 51 17.25 -4.26 5.07
C ASN A 51 15.91 -3.62 4.70
N MET A 52 15.94 -2.51 3.96
CA MET A 52 14.72 -1.88 3.46
C MET A 52 14.91 -1.36 2.05
N THR A 53 13.82 -1.29 1.28
CA THR A 53 13.81 -0.65 -0.04
C THR A 53 13.87 0.86 0.17
N LYS A 54 14.76 1.56 -0.53
CA LYS A 54 14.82 3.03 -0.48
C LYS A 54 13.77 3.62 -1.40
N PHE A 55 12.93 4.51 -0.87
CA PHE A 55 11.94 5.23 -1.66
C PHE A 55 12.38 6.68 -1.85
N VAL A 56 11.97 7.30 -2.97
CA VAL A 56 12.29 8.70 -3.27
C VAL A 56 11.65 9.67 -2.27
N THR A 57 10.61 9.24 -1.56
CA THR A 57 9.91 10.02 -0.53
C THR A 57 10.55 9.94 0.84
N ASP A 58 11.54 9.06 1.07
CA ASP A 58 12.11 8.83 2.40
C ASP A 58 12.66 10.13 3.05
N GLN A 59 13.26 11.02 2.25
CA GLN A 59 13.74 12.31 2.75
C GLN A 59 12.58 13.23 3.15
N ASN A 60 11.51 13.27 2.36
CA ASN A 60 10.32 14.06 2.69
C ASN A 60 9.66 13.52 3.96
N ASP A 61 9.60 12.21 4.15
CA ASP A 61 9.04 11.59 5.36
C ASP A 61 9.85 11.99 6.62
N LYS A 62 11.18 12.13 6.50
CA LYS A 62 12.04 12.68 7.56
C LYS A 62 11.74 14.15 7.81
N ASP A 63 11.72 14.96 6.76
CA ASP A 63 11.52 16.41 6.86
C ASP A 63 10.11 16.76 7.39
N ASN A 64 9.11 15.96 7.05
CA ASN A 64 7.72 16.10 7.49
C ASN A 64 7.46 15.49 8.87
N GLY A 65 8.47 14.90 9.52
CA GLY A 65 8.38 14.36 10.88
C GLY A 65 7.46 13.14 11.00
N VAL A 66 7.42 12.29 9.96
CA VAL A 66 6.62 11.06 9.92
C VAL A 66 7.46 9.79 9.78
N TRP A 67 8.79 9.91 9.80
CA TRP A 67 9.74 8.79 9.66
C TRP A 67 9.57 7.69 10.72
N ASP A 68 9.08 8.06 11.91
CA ASP A 68 8.81 7.18 13.05
C ASP A 68 7.38 6.62 13.06
N LYS A 69 6.59 6.85 12.01
CA LYS A 69 5.21 6.38 11.90
C LYS A 69 5.09 5.09 11.12
N VAL A 70 4.07 4.33 11.48
CA VAL A 70 3.61 3.17 10.70
C VAL A 70 2.48 3.64 9.80
N PHE A 71 2.51 3.23 8.53
CA PHE A 71 1.53 3.65 7.53
C PHE A 71 0.56 2.52 7.19
N LEU A 72 -0.73 2.82 7.14
CA LEU A 72 -1.79 1.92 6.65
C LEU A 72 -2.68 2.69 5.66
N ASN A 73 -3.36 1.98 4.77
CA ASN A 73 -4.28 2.57 3.79
C ASN A 73 -5.68 1.99 3.93
N LEU A 74 -6.69 2.81 3.63
CA LEU A 74 -8.09 2.36 3.57
C LEU A 74 -8.41 1.59 2.27
N GLU A 75 -7.49 1.61 1.31
CA GLU A 75 -7.65 0.97 0.01
C GLU A 75 -6.45 0.07 -0.31
N ASP A 76 -6.75 -1.01 -1.02
CA ASP A 76 -5.78 -1.92 -1.58
C ASP A 76 -5.31 -1.42 -2.95
N PHE A 77 -4.21 -0.67 -3.00
CA PHE A 77 -3.72 -0.08 -4.25
C PHE A 77 -3.37 -1.13 -5.33
N GLY A 78 -2.96 -2.34 -4.93
CA GLY A 78 -2.72 -3.44 -5.88
C GLY A 78 -3.98 -3.87 -6.63
N LYS A 79 -5.16 -3.73 -6.01
CA LYS A 79 -6.47 -4.04 -6.62
C LYS A 79 -6.83 -3.08 -7.75
N ILE A 80 -6.40 -1.82 -7.69
CA ILE A 80 -6.69 -0.81 -8.72
C ILE A 80 -6.08 -1.25 -10.06
N PHE A 81 -4.80 -1.64 -10.05
CA PHE A 81 -4.14 -2.16 -11.24
C PHE A 81 -4.79 -3.46 -11.71
N ALA A 82 -5.01 -4.41 -10.80
CA ALA A 82 -5.59 -5.72 -11.10
C ALA A 82 -6.96 -5.63 -11.82
N LYS A 83 -7.74 -4.57 -11.55
CA LYS A 83 -9.05 -4.33 -12.17
C LYS A 83 -9.01 -3.71 -13.57
N GLY A 84 -7.84 -3.42 -14.12
CA GLY A 84 -7.74 -2.90 -15.48
C GLY A 84 -7.67 -1.37 -15.60
N HIS A 85 -7.55 -0.62 -14.50
CA HIS A 85 -7.39 0.83 -14.56
C HIS A 85 -6.03 1.24 -15.17
N ALA A 86 -6.00 2.35 -15.91
CA ALA A 86 -4.75 2.89 -16.45
C ALA A 86 -3.82 3.30 -15.30
N GLY A 87 -2.64 2.70 -15.25
CA GLY A 87 -1.71 2.86 -14.14
C GLY A 87 -0.68 1.73 -14.09
N VAL A 88 0.20 1.82 -13.10
CA VAL A 88 1.17 0.79 -12.73
C VAL A 88 0.67 -0.02 -11.54
N PRO A 89 1.22 -1.21 -11.26
CA PRO A 89 1.01 -1.86 -9.98
C PRO A 89 1.43 -0.96 -8.81
N THR A 90 1.06 -1.32 -7.60
CA THR A 90 1.43 -0.52 -6.42
C THR A 90 2.95 -0.34 -6.33
N VAL A 91 3.42 0.91 -6.27
CA VAL A 91 4.85 1.23 -6.18
C VAL A 91 5.47 0.70 -4.88
N TYR A 92 4.67 0.57 -3.83
CA TYR A 92 5.11 0.16 -2.49
C TYR A 92 5.41 -1.34 -2.38
N GLY A 93 4.94 -2.13 -3.34
CA GLY A 93 5.42 -3.50 -3.53
C GLY A 93 4.33 -4.57 -3.60
N PRO A 94 4.72 -5.76 -4.09
CA PRO A 94 3.82 -6.82 -4.51
C PRO A 94 3.17 -7.61 -3.37
N ILE A 95 3.55 -7.37 -2.12
CA ILE A 95 3.05 -8.09 -0.95
C ILE A 95 2.21 -7.12 -0.13
N THR A 96 0.94 -7.44 0.09
CA THR A 96 0.01 -6.58 0.84
C THR A 96 -0.46 -7.31 2.09
N PHE A 97 -0.12 -6.77 3.25
CA PHE A 97 -0.70 -7.18 4.52
C PHE A 97 -2.09 -6.57 4.67
N ILE A 98 -3.03 -7.36 5.20
CA ILE A 98 -4.40 -6.93 5.48
C ILE A 98 -4.65 -7.01 6.97
N PHE A 99 -5.07 -5.90 7.56
CA PHE A 99 -5.44 -5.79 8.96
C PHE A 99 -6.93 -5.50 9.12
N SER A 100 -7.50 -6.05 10.19
CA SER A 100 -8.75 -5.53 10.73
C SER A 100 -8.51 -4.16 11.40
N PRO A 101 -9.53 -3.29 11.51
CA PRO A 101 -9.36 -2.01 12.19
C PRO A 101 -8.93 -2.13 13.66
N ALA A 102 -9.07 -3.30 14.29
CA ALA A 102 -8.65 -3.52 15.67
C ALA A 102 -7.17 -3.19 15.93
N VAL A 103 -6.31 -3.28 14.90
CA VAL A 103 -4.90 -2.88 14.98
C VAL A 103 -4.71 -1.44 15.47
N LEU A 104 -5.67 -0.55 15.18
CA LEU A 104 -5.60 0.86 15.57
C LEU A 104 -5.66 1.05 17.09
N LYS A 105 -6.29 0.12 17.84
CA LYS A 105 -6.44 0.23 19.30
C LYS A 105 -5.11 0.22 20.05
N LYS A 106 -4.06 -0.32 19.42
CA LYS A 106 -2.69 -0.36 19.97
C LYS A 106 -1.89 0.90 19.68
N ALA A 107 -2.37 1.78 18.79
CA ALA A 107 -1.71 3.03 18.47
C ALA A 107 -1.94 4.07 19.58
N GLU A 108 -0.91 4.86 19.87
CA GLU A 108 -1.01 6.01 20.78
C GLU A 108 -1.84 7.14 20.15
N ASP A 109 -1.70 7.30 18.83
CA ASP A 109 -2.45 8.24 18.04
C ASP A 109 -2.56 7.80 16.57
N VAL A 110 -3.65 8.22 15.92
CA VAL A 110 -3.95 7.93 14.50
C VAL A 110 -4.24 9.25 13.79
N ALA A 111 -3.55 9.50 12.68
CA ALA A 111 -3.86 10.60 11.77
C ALA A 111 -4.34 10.02 10.44
N ILE A 112 -5.48 10.52 9.95
CA ILE A 112 -6.01 10.21 8.63
C ILE A 112 -5.90 11.47 7.81
N CYS A 113 -5.12 11.44 6.73
CA CYS A 113 -4.87 12.60 5.89
C CYS A 113 -5.31 12.32 4.44
N LEU A 114 -5.74 13.38 3.76
CA LEU A 114 -6.12 13.33 2.34
C LEU A 114 -5.01 13.76 1.40
N ARG A 115 -3.82 14.05 1.92
CA ARG A 115 -2.60 14.29 1.16
C ARG A 115 -1.54 13.32 1.67
N SER A 116 -0.79 12.72 0.76
CA SER A 116 0.27 11.76 1.14
C SER A 116 1.34 12.45 1.99
N ALA A 117 1.79 11.76 3.04
CA ALA A 117 2.82 12.27 3.94
C ALA A 117 4.19 12.45 3.27
N GLY A 118 4.42 11.79 2.12
CA GLY A 118 5.62 11.97 1.30
C GLY A 118 5.63 13.24 0.45
N CYS A 119 4.58 14.06 0.48
CA CYS A 119 4.56 15.34 -0.24
C CYS A 119 5.34 16.43 0.52
N MET A 120 6.02 17.30 -0.22
CA MET A 120 6.76 18.42 0.38
C MET A 120 5.85 19.32 1.24
N GLY A 121 6.35 19.70 2.42
CA GLY A 121 5.66 20.58 3.37
C GLY A 121 4.40 19.96 3.97
N PHE A 122 4.34 18.63 4.10
CA PHE A 122 3.25 17.95 4.79
C PHE A 122 3.32 18.16 6.29
N ASP A 123 2.19 18.55 6.88
CA ASP A 123 2.05 18.67 8.33
C ASP A 123 0.95 17.74 8.82
N ARG A 124 1.38 16.64 9.43
CA ARG A 124 0.51 15.60 10.00
C ARG A 124 -0.52 16.15 10.98
N ARG A 125 -0.20 17.20 11.74
CA ARG A 125 -1.10 17.77 12.76
C ARG A 125 -2.17 18.64 12.13
N VAL A 126 -1.80 19.40 11.11
CA VAL A 126 -2.70 20.33 10.40
C VAL A 126 -3.60 19.59 9.42
N GLU A 127 -3.07 18.59 8.71
CA GLU A 127 -3.78 17.92 7.61
C GLU A 127 -4.62 16.72 8.05
N SER A 128 -4.49 16.29 9.30
CA SER A 128 -5.29 15.18 9.83
C SER A 128 -6.74 15.59 9.99
N LEU A 129 -7.65 14.71 9.55
CA LEU A 129 -9.06 14.74 9.95
C LEU A 129 -9.15 14.67 11.49
N ASN A 130 -10.11 15.40 12.07
CA ASN A 130 -10.21 15.59 13.51
C ASN A 130 -11.57 15.17 14.08
N GLN A 131 -12.56 14.89 13.24
CA GLN A 131 -13.92 14.50 13.65
C GLN A 131 -14.36 13.20 12.99
N MET A 132 -15.11 12.36 13.72
CA MET A 132 -15.69 11.12 13.17
C MET A 132 -16.55 11.36 11.93
N LYS A 133 -17.28 12.49 11.90
CA LYS A 133 -18.09 12.89 10.74
C LYS A 133 -17.25 13.10 9.47
N GLU A 134 -16.04 13.63 9.61
CA GLU A 134 -15.10 13.79 8.49
C GLU A 134 -14.63 12.43 7.99
N VAL A 135 -14.33 11.49 8.90
CA VAL A 135 -13.96 10.12 8.54
C VAL A 135 -15.11 9.40 7.82
N ASP A 136 -16.34 9.57 8.31
CA ASP A 136 -17.54 9.00 7.66
C ASP A 136 -17.73 9.56 6.25
N SER A 137 -17.38 10.84 6.06
CA SER A 137 -17.46 11.54 4.78
C SER A 137 -16.44 11.05 3.74
N LEU A 138 -15.50 10.17 4.10
CA LEU A 138 -14.59 9.50 3.16
C LEU A 138 -15.31 8.49 2.27
N PHE A 139 -16.44 7.95 2.73
CA PHE A 139 -17.16 6.89 2.04
C PHE A 139 -18.23 7.46 1.11
N SER A 140 -18.45 6.79 -0.03
CA SER A 140 -19.42 7.20 -1.06
C SER A 140 -20.87 7.12 -0.60
N ARG A 141 -21.16 6.31 0.41
CA ARG A 141 -22.49 6.17 1.02
C ARG A 141 -22.45 6.67 2.46
N GLU A 142 -23.31 7.63 2.74
CA GLU A 142 -23.55 8.10 4.10
C GLU A 142 -24.02 6.94 4.98
N PHE A 143 -23.63 6.99 6.25
CA PHE A 143 -24.17 6.09 7.25
C PHE A 143 -25.68 6.34 7.37
N GLN A 144 -26.49 5.34 7.00
CA GLN A 144 -27.93 5.35 7.31
C GLN A 144 -28.15 4.42 8.50
N ASP A 145 -28.66 4.96 9.60
CA ASP A 145 -28.95 4.24 10.86
C ASP A 145 -30.12 3.25 10.72
N ASP A 146 -30.70 3.13 9.51
CA ASP A 146 -31.79 2.22 9.21
C ASP A 146 -31.25 0.78 9.14
N TYR A 147 -31.51 0.06 10.24
CA TYR A 147 -31.18 -1.33 10.61
C TYR A 147 -31.35 -2.43 9.53
N HIS A 148 -31.78 -2.12 8.31
CA HIS A 148 -32.10 -3.09 7.27
C HIS A 148 -30.96 -3.41 6.29
N PHE A 149 -29.86 -2.65 6.30
CA PHE A 149 -28.66 -2.99 5.53
C PHE A 149 -27.46 -3.19 6.48
N GLN A 150 -27.32 -4.42 6.99
CA GLN A 150 -26.32 -4.79 8.00
C GLN A 150 -24.84 -4.68 7.54
N TYR A 151 -24.58 -4.24 6.31
CA TYR A 151 -23.22 -4.04 5.80
C TYR A 151 -23.18 -2.73 5.00
N LEU A 152 -22.66 -1.68 5.64
CA LEU A 152 -22.33 -0.45 4.92
C LEU A 152 -21.14 -0.73 4.00
N ASN A 153 -21.24 -0.26 2.77
CA ASN A 153 -20.25 -0.55 1.75
C ASN A 153 -18.96 0.24 2.01
N PRO A 154 -17.77 -0.40 2.10
CA PRO A 154 -16.48 0.29 2.33
C PRO A 154 -15.98 1.08 1.11
N ILE A 155 -16.82 1.35 0.10
CA ILE A 155 -16.41 2.12 -1.09
C ILE A 155 -16.08 3.56 -0.68
N LEU A 156 -14.79 3.87 -0.74
CA LEU A 156 -14.26 5.20 -0.63
C LEU A 156 -14.68 6.06 -1.82
N LYS A 157 -14.85 7.35 -1.56
CA LYS A 157 -14.98 8.36 -2.60
C LYS A 157 -13.74 8.40 -3.49
N THR A 158 -13.95 8.62 -4.77
CA THR A 158 -12.90 8.88 -5.75
C THR A 158 -12.16 10.19 -5.40
N LYS A 159 -10.97 10.38 -6.00
CA LYS A 159 -10.20 11.61 -5.86
C LYS A 159 -11.03 12.88 -6.16
N VAL A 160 -11.88 12.84 -7.19
CA VAL A 160 -12.73 13.99 -7.57
C VAL A 160 -13.77 14.28 -6.48
N GLU A 161 -14.43 13.24 -5.98
CA GLU A 161 -15.43 13.36 -4.91
C GLU A 161 -14.82 13.81 -3.58
N LEU A 162 -13.60 13.36 -3.25
CA LEU A 162 -12.87 13.81 -2.05
C LEU A 162 -12.53 15.29 -2.13
N LYS A 163 -11.99 15.77 -3.27
CA LYS A 163 -11.71 17.20 -3.47
C LYS A 163 -12.95 18.06 -3.29
N ALA A 164 -14.08 17.62 -3.85
CA ALA A 164 -15.36 18.30 -3.72
C ALA A 164 -15.89 18.27 -2.26
N THR A 165 -15.85 17.11 -1.61
CA THR A 165 -16.36 16.91 -0.24
C THR A 165 -15.61 17.77 0.78
N PHE A 166 -14.28 17.83 0.68
CA PHE A 166 -13.43 18.51 1.66
C PHE A 166 -12.98 19.91 1.21
N ASN A 167 -13.44 20.37 0.04
CA ASN A 167 -12.98 21.61 -0.60
C ASN A 167 -11.45 21.74 -0.62
N LEU A 168 -10.77 20.62 -0.90
CA LEU A 168 -9.31 20.50 -0.80
C LEU A 168 -8.75 20.05 -2.16
N PRO A 169 -8.17 20.95 -2.98
CA PRO A 169 -7.67 20.60 -4.32
C PRO A 169 -6.58 19.53 -4.35
N SER A 170 -5.84 19.38 -3.25
CA SER A 170 -4.78 18.38 -3.07
C SER A 170 -5.30 17.03 -2.58
N ALA A 171 -6.60 16.88 -2.29
CA ALA A 171 -7.15 15.64 -1.77
C ALA A 171 -6.90 14.45 -2.71
N SER A 172 -6.54 13.32 -2.12
CA SER A 172 -6.25 12.01 -2.71
C SER A 172 -6.76 10.88 -1.81
N SER A 173 -6.49 9.63 -2.18
CA SER A 173 -6.85 8.46 -1.36
C SER A 173 -6.36 8.64 0.09
N PRO A 174 -7.20 8.33 1.10
CA PRO A 174 -6.83 8.54 2.50
C PRO A 174 -5.67 7.65 2.94
N GLU A 175 -4.71 8.26 3.64
CA GLU A 175 -3.53 7.61 4.20
C GLU A 175 -3.59 7.70 5.73
N LEU A 176 -3.31 6.60 6.42
CA LEU A 176 -3.23 6.54 7.87
C LEU A 176 -1.76 6.54 8.27
N SER A 177 -1.37 7.46 9.16
CA SER A 177 -0.09 7.41 9.87
C SER A 177 -0.34 7.23 11.36
N LEU A 178 0.34 6.26 11.97
CA LEU A 178 0.10 5.81 13.33
C LEU A 178 1.38 5.90 14.17
N THR A 179 1.22 6.29 15.42
CA THR A 179 2.29 6.18 16.42
C THR A 179 2.06 4.92 17.25
N PHE A 180 3.08 4.06 17.33
CA PHE A 180 3.11 2.92 18.25
C PHE A 180 4.30 3.09 19.20
N SER A 181 4.17 2.70 20.46
CA SER A 181 5.26 2.80 21.45
C SER A 181 6.50 2.02 21.04
N GLY A 182 6.32 0.85 20.42
CA GLY A 182 7.39 0.04 19.82
C GLY A 182 7.81 0.50 18.41
N GLN A 183 7.09 1.44 17.81
CA GLN A 183 7.20 1.86 16.40
C GLN A 183 6.92 0.74 15.37
N TYR A 184 6.08 -0.22 15.70
CA TYR A 184 5.57 -1.19 14.74
C TYR A 184 4.14 -1.61 15.07
N ALA A 185 3.40 -2.06 14.06
CA ALA A 185 2.11 -2.72 14.22
C ALA A 185 2.32 -4.24 14.21
N ASP A 186 2.08 -4.90 15.36
CA ASP A 186 2.32 -6.33 15.55
C ASP A 186 1.54 -7.22 14.56
N PHE A 187 2.11 -8.38 14.22
CA PHE A 187 1.40 -9.49 13.56
C PHE A 187 0.62 -10.35 14.57
N ASP A 188 -0.35 -9.75 15.23
CA ASP A 188 -1.27 -10.43 16.13
C ASP A 188 -2.57 -10.89 15.42
N GLU A 189 -3.62 -11.15 16.20
CA GLU A 189 -4.97 -11.46 15.71
C GLU A 189 -5.60 -10.40 14.78
N SER A 190 -5.06 -9.17 14.75
CA SER A 190 -5.56 -8.12 13.86
C SER A 190 -5.03 -8.26 12.44
N LEU A 191 -3.93 -9.00 12.20
CA LEU A 191 -3.49 -9.41 10.87
C LEU A 191 -4.41 -10.52 10.36
N ILE A 192 -5.17 -10.25 9.30
CA ILE A 192 -6.21 -11.16 8.79
C ILE A 192 -5.87 -11.78 7.43
N GLY A 193 -4.78 -11.38 6.79
CA GLY A 193 -4.34 -12.00 5.55
C GLY A 193 -3.14 -11.33 4.90
N VAL A 194 -2.55 -12.02 3.93
CA VAL A 194 -1.52 -11.49 3.04
C VAL A 194 -1.92 -11.75 1.58
N LEU A 195 -1.92 -10.71 0.75
CA LEU A 195 -2.08 -10.83 -0.71
C LEU A 195 -0.74 -10.67 -1.39
N VAL A 196 -0.49 -11.49 -2.40
CA VAL A 196 0.77 -11.49 -3.14
C VAL A 196 0.48 -11.37 -4.62
N ASP A 197 1.07 -10.38 -5.28
CA ASP A 197 0.94 -10.21 -6.72
C ASP A 197 1.59 -11.40 -7.48
N PRO A 198 1.05 -11.78 -8.65
CA PRO A 198 1.37 -13.04 -9.31
C PRO A 198 2.69 -12.99 -10.09
N TYR A 199 3.77 -12.50 -9.47
CA TYR A 199 5.10 -12.51 -10.07
C TYR A 199 5.71 -13.91 -10.01
N GLN A 200 6.30 -14.30 -11.13
CA GLN A 200 7.20 -15.44 -11.23
C GLN A 200 8.60 -14.89 -11.53
N ILE A 201 9.55 -15.24 -10.68
CA ILE A 201 10.95 -14.79 -10.77
C ILE A 201 11.80 -16.05 -10.86
N ASN A 202 12.40 -16.29 -12.02
CA ASN A 202 12.98 -17.58 -12.41
C ASN A 202 11.94 -18.71 -12.28
N GLU A 203 12.24 -19.76 -11.53
CA GLU A 203 11.36 -20.91 -11.29
C GLU A 203 10.44 -20.70 -10.06
N SER A 204 10.60 -19.59 -9.33
CA SER A 204 9.91 -19.34 -8.07
C SER A 204 8.71 -18.41 -8.25
N LYS A 205 7.56 -18.82 -7.71
CA LYS A 205 6.40 -17.94 -7.58
C LYS A 205 6.53 -17.14 -6.29
N LEU A 206 6.34 -15.83 -6.35
CA LEU A 206 6.47 -14.96 -5.18
C LEU A 206 5.55 -15.39 -4.03
N VAL A 207 4.32 -15.84 -4.33
CA VAL A 207 3.38 -16.31 -3.31
C VAL A 207 3.89 -17.53 -2.54
N ASP A 208 4.64 -18.42 -3.19
CA ASP A 208 5.17 -19.63 -2.55
C ASP A 208 6.37 -19.28 -1.65
N LEU A 209 7.22 -18.34 -2.07
CA LEU A 209 8.28 -17.79 -1.23
C LEU A 209 7.72 -17.10 0.02
N VAL A 210 6.68 -16.27 -0.14
CA VAL A 210 6.02 -15.58 0.98
C VAL A 210 5.39 -16.58 1.96
N ARG A 211 4.76 -17.65 1.46
CA ARG A 211 4.21 -18.72 2.31
C ARG A 211 5.29 -19.41 3.12
N GLU A 212 6.40 -19.76 2.48
CA GLU A 212 7.51 -20.43 3.13
C GLU A 212 8.12 -19.55 4.22
N ASP A 213 8.33 -18.26 3.95
CA ASP A 213 8.87 -17.33 4.92
C ASP A 213 7.91 -17.08 6.10
N LEU A 214 6.60 -16.95 5.87
CA LEU A 214 5.59 -16.88 6.94
C LEU A 214 5.63 -18.14 7.83
N TYR A 215 5.72 -19.33 7.20
CA TYR A 215 5.81 -20.60 7.91
C TYR A 215 7.07 -20.67 8.78
N ARG A 216 8.24 -20.29 8.23
CA ARG A 216 9.52 -20.26 8.95
C ARG A 216 9.51 -19.26 10.11
N ALA A 217 8.80 -18.14 9.96
CA ALA A 217 8.61 -17.14 11.01
C ALA A 217 7.54 -17.54 12.05
N ASN A 218 6.92 -18.72 11.91
CA ASN A 218 5.83 -19.20 12.77
C ASN A 218 4.62 -18.25 12.81
N ILE A 219 4.33 -17.58 11.69
CA ILE A 219 3.17 -16.70 11.54
C ILE A 219 2.07 -17.47 10.80
N GLN A 220 1.04 -17.87 11.53
CA GLN A 220 -0.08 -18.66 11.00
C GLN A 220 -1.13 -17.76 10.36
N ILE A 221 -0.82 -17.24 9.17
CA ILE A 221 -1.76 -16.42 8.40
C ILE A 221 -1.91 -16.95 6.98
N GLU A 222 -3.13 -16.82 6.44
CA GLU A 222 -3.39 -17.19 5.06
C GLU A 222 -2.72 -16.17 4.11
N SER A 223 -1.91 -16.69 3.19
CA SER A 223 -1.36 -15.93 2.08
C SER A 223 -1.90 -16.43 0.73
N LYS A 224 -2.46 -15.50 -0.03
CA LYS A 224 -3.15 -15.75 -1.30
C LYS A 224 -2.53 -14.95 -2.42
N GLN A 225 -2.49 -15.55 -3.60
CA GLN A 225 -2.15 -14.83 -4.82
C GLN A 225 -3.30 -13.87 -5.17
N ARG A 226 -2.97 -12.62 -5.51
CA ARG A 226 -3.93 -11.64 -6.00
C ARG A 226 -4.42 -12.06 -7.38
N TRP A 227 -5.73 -11.99 -7.59
CA TRP A 227 -6.32 -12.21 -8.92
C TRP A 227 -6.22 -10.94 -9.77
N TRP A 228 -5.61 -11.06 -10.95
CA TRP A 228 -5.27 -9.93 -11.85
C TRP A 228 -6.06 -9.92 -13.17
N GLY A 229 -7.11 -10.74 -13.28
CA GLY A 229 -7.82 -10.90 -14.56
C GLY A 229 -6.86 -11.25 -15.68
N ASP A 230 -6.87 -10.52 -16.80
CA ASP A 230 -5.94 -10.69 -17.92
C ASP A 230 -4.58 -9.99 -17.75
N ARG A 231 -4.39 -9.18 -16.70
CA ARG A 231 -3.12 -8.48 -16.52
C ARG A 231 -1.99 -9.37 -16.05
N TRP A 232 -2.31 -10.52 -15.46
CA TRP A 232 -1.32 -11.49 -14.99
C TRP A 232 -0.36 -11.94 -16.10
N TYR A 233 -0.83 -12.00 -17.36
CA TYR A 233 -0.02 -12.40 -18.50
C TYR A 233 1.13 -11.45 -18.81
N MET A 234 1.10 -10.20 -18.33
CA MET A 234 2.21 -9.24 -18.52
C MET A 234 3.30 -9.40 -17.46
N MET A 235 3.06 -10.13 -16.37
CA MET A 235 3.99 -10.16 -15.23
C MET A 235 5.34 -10.80 -15.57
N PRO A 236 5.41 -11.93 -16.31
CA PRO A 236 6.69 -12.49 -16.71
C PRO A 236 7.51 -11.51 -17.56
N GLU A 237 6.86 -10.82 -18.50
CA GLU A 237 7.50 -9.84 -19.39
C GLU A 237 7.99 -8.61 -18.62
N ILE A 238 7.23 -8.12 -17.62
CA ILE A 238 7.72 -7.07 -16.71
C ILE A 238 9.01 -7.52 -16.03
N VAL A 239 9.02 -8.71 -15.42
CA VAL A 239 10.18 -9.21 -14.67
C VAL A 239 11.39 -9.34 -15.59
N GLU A 240 11.22 -9.96 -16.76
CA GLU A 240 12.28 -10.13 -17.75
C GLU A 240 12.90 -8.80 -18.18
N ILE A 241 12.05 -7.80 -18.44
CA ILE A 241 12.50 -6.47 -18.86
C ILE A 241 13.31 -5.78 -17.77
N ILE A 242 12.80 -5.77 -16.53
CA ILE A 242 13.38 -4.93 -15.47
C ILE A 242 14.45 -5.64 -14.63
N GLN A 243 14.65 -6.95 -14.82
CA GLN A 243 15.62 -7.73 -14.06
C GLN A 243 17.04 -7.17 -14.19
N ASN A 244 17.42 -6.74 -15.39
CA ASN A 244 18.78 -6.24 -15.66
C ASN A 244 18.89 -4.73 -15.47
N GLU A 245 17.96 -3.96 -16.02
CA GLU A 245 17.95 -2.50 -15.96
C GLU A 245 16.51 -1.98 -16.00
N VAL A 246 16.28 -0.76 -15.53
CA VAL A 246 14.94 -0.14 -15.56
C VAL A 246 14.87 0.80 -16.77
N PRO A 247 14.22 0.42 -17.87
CA PRO A 247 14.08 1.28 -19.03
C PRO A 247 13.06 2.40 -18.76
N THR A 248 13.22 3.52 -19.44
CA THR A 248 12.22 4.58 -19.59
C THR A 248 11.04 4.08 -20.44
N LEU A 249 9.90 4.79 -20.39
CA LEU A 249 8.78 4.49 -21.29
C LEU A 249 9.18 4.66 -22.75
N ASP A 250 10.00 5.66 -23.09
CA ASP A 250 10.44 5.89 -24.47
C ASP A 250 11.34 4.77 -25.00
N GLU A 251 12.20 4.18 -24.15
CA GLU A 251 12.98 3.01 -24.51
C GLU A 251 12.09 1.78 -24.74
N LEU A 252 11.06 1.60 -23.91
CA LEU A 252 10.08 0.51 -24.09
C LEU A 252 9.26 0.66 -25.37
N MET A 253 8.88 1.89 -25.74
CA MET A 253 8.15 2.17 -26.98
C MET A 253 8.94 1.77 -28.23
N ASN A 254 10.28 1.78 -28.16
CA ASN A 254 11.17 1.44 -29.26
C ASN A 254 11.67 -0.01 -29.22
N LYS A 255 11.28 -0.79 -28.19
CA LYS A 255 11.76 -2.16 -28.01
C LYS A 255 11.01 -3.13 -28.92
N GLU A 256 11.77 -3.89 -29.71
CA GLU A 256 11.22 -4.97 -30.53
C GLU A 256 10.82 -6.18 -29.68
N ASN A 257 9.90 -7.00 -30.21
CA ASN A 257 9.45 -8.27 -29.61
C ASN A 257 8.68 -8.17 -28.28
N LEU A 258 8.15 -7.00 -27.94
CA LEU A 258 7.17 -6.89 -26.86
C LEU A 258 5.83 -7.51 -27.25
N SER A 259 5.13 -8.12 -26.29
CA SER A 259 3.79 -8.63 -26.51
C SER A 259 2.82 -7.49 -26.81
N ALA A 260 1.84 -7.72 -27.70
CA ALA A 260 0.84 -6.71 -28.05
C ALA A 260 0.10 -6.13 -26.82
N ARG A 261 -0.10 -6.96 -25.79
CA ARG A 261 -0.73 -6.56 -24.53
C ARG A 261 0.17 -5.60 -23.74
N PHE A 262 1.45 -5.91 -23.64
CA PHE A 262 2.42 -5.07 -22.95
C PHE A 262 2.61 -3.75 -23.69
N THR A 263 2.81 -3.76 -25.01
CA THR A 263 2.87 -2.54 -25.83
C THR A 263 1.62 -1.66 -25.63
N SER A 264 0.43 -2.25 -25.67
CA SER A 264 -0.82 -1.50 -25.40
C SER A 264 -0.88 -0.90 -24.00
N TRP A 265 -0.28 -1.55 -23.00
CA TRP A 265 -0.18 -1.00 -21.66
C TRP A 265 0.84 0.14 -21.57
N ILE A 266 2.03 -0.01 -22.15
CA ILE A 266 3.06 1.04 -22.20
C ILE A 266 2.57 2.29 -22.93
N ASN A 267 1.90 2.14 -24.08
CA ASN A 267 1.29 3.26 -24.80
C ASN A 267 0.33 4.03 -23.88
N ARG A 268 -0.51 3.33 -23.12
CA ARG A 268 -1.43 3.97 -22.17
C ARG A 268 -0.71 4.67 -21.03
N LEU A 269 0.40 4.14 -20.53
CA LEU A 269 1.20 4.85 -19.52
C LEU A 269 1.75 6.16 -20.09
N LYS A 270 2.26 6.13 -21.33
CA LYS A 270 2.79 7.32 -22.01
C LYS A 270 1.70 8.36 -22.29
N ASP A 271 0.55 7.93 -22.81
CA ASP A 271 -0.60 8.81 -23.09
C ASP A 271 -1.14 9.51 -21.84
N ASN A 272 -0.89 8.94 -20.65
CA ASN A 272 -1.31 9.50 -19.37
C ASN A 272 -0.15 10.15 -18.59
N GLU A 273 1.01 10.36 -19.22
CA GLU A 273 2.20 11.00 -18.63
C GLU A 273 2.67 10.32 -17.34
N LEU A 274 2.63 8.99 -17.29
CA LEU A 274 2.94 8.18 -16.10
C LEU A 274 4.40 7.72 -16.02
N ASP A 275 5.33 8.41 -16.69
CA ASP A 275 6.76 8.09 -16.70
C ASP A 275 7.34 8.03 -15.28
N TYR A 276 6.96 8.98 -14.40
CA TYR A 276 7.40 9.02 -13.01
C TYR A 276 6.94 7.79 -12.21
N GLN A 277 5.67 7.41 -12.36
CA GLN A 277 5.09 6.26 -11.67
C GLN A 277 5.70 4.96 -12.16
N TRP A 278 5.91 4.83 -13.47
CA TRP A 278 6.63 3.69 -14.06
C TRP A 278 8.03 3.55 -13.49
N GLN A 279 8.82 4.63 -13.51
CA GLN A 279 10.19 4.60 -13.03
C GLN A 279 10.29 4.17 -11.57
N ASN A 280 9.45 4.74 -10.71
CA ASN A 280 9.40 4.36 -9.29
C ASN A 280 8.97 2.90 -9.11
N TYR A 281 7.87 2.49 -9.76
CA TYR A 281 7.37 1.12 -9.67
C TYR A 281 8.44 0.10 -10.10
N ALA A 282 9.02 0.27 -11.29
CA ALA A 282 9.98 -0.67 -11.85
C ALA A 282 11.28 -0.69 -11.04
N THR A 283 11.78 0.47 -10.61
CA THR A 283 12.96 0.56 -9.72
C THR A 283 12.72 -0.15 -8.40
N TYR A 284 11.61 0.12 -7.72
CA TYR A 284 11.35 -0.47 -6.41
C TYR A 284 11.06 -1.97 -6.49
N LEU A 285 10.35 -2.42 -7.53
CA LEU A 285 10.14 -3.86 -7.75
C LEU A 285 11.47 -4.57 -8.02
N ARG A 286 12.36 -3.98 -8.83
CA ARG A 286 13.69 -4.54 -9.11
C ARG A 286 14.54 -4.64 -7.84
N GLU A 287 14.75 -3.52 -7.16
CA GLU A 287 15.65 -3.42 -6.00
C GLU A 287 15.10 -4.09 -4.74
N GLY A 288 13.78 -3.98 -4.55
CA GLY A 288 13.09 -4.43 -3.35
C GLY A 288 12.59 -5.87 -3.45
N THR A 289 12.38 -6.41 -4.65
CA THR A 289 11.81 -7.75 -4.82
C THR A 289 12.62 -8.67 -5.72
N ILE A 290 12.91 -8.27 -6.97
CA ILE A 290 13.55 -9.18 -7.94
C ILE A 290 14.99 -9.50 -7.54
N ILE A 291 15.85 -8.50 -7.32
CA ILE A 291 17.24 -8.72 -6.94
C ILE A 291 17.34 -9.56 -5.66
N PRO A 292 16.60 -9.26 -4.57
CA PRO A 292 16.64 -10.07 -3.34
C PRO A 292 16.19 -11.53 -3.46
N ILE A 293 15.59 -11.93 -4.59
CA ILE A 293 15.18 -13.32 -4.88
C ILE A 293 16.21 -14.02 -5.77
N VAL A 294 16.88 -13.27 -6.66
CA VAL A 294 17.86 -13.81 -7.61
C VAL A 294 19.27 -13.90 -7.00
N SER A 295 19.59 -13.04 -6.02
CA SER A 295 20.88 -13.01 -5.31
C SER A 295 21.01 -14.14 -4.29
#